data_AF-A0A537C3R0-F1
#
_entry.id   AF-A0A537C3R0-F1
#
_cell.length_a   1.000
_cell.length_b   1.000
_cell.length_c   1.000
_cell.angle_alpha   90.00
_cell.angle_beta   90.00
_cell.angle_gamma   90.00
#
_symmetry.space_group_name_H-M   'P 1'
#
loop_
_entity.id
_entity.type
_entity.pdbx_description
1 polymer ?
#
loop_
_entity_poly.entity_id
_entity_poly.type
_entity_poly.pdbx_seq_one_letter_code
_entity_poly.pdbx_strand_id
1 'polypeptide(L)'
;MFGAVGPVVGQFTPPGTGGVAVLAGALKQLGANKRILMIGAHPDDEYSDLVALFARGMGAQVAYLSLSRGEGGQNLIGPELGPELGVIRSEELLAARRIDGARQFFTRAYDFGYSKTLDEALRLWPRDSVLKDVLDVVRRFRPQIIVSVFSGTPRDGHGQHQVAGLVARQAFEALRDSSWGPVKLYRSLYSDTASATLRLDAGLLDPVEGRSYHQIAMAGRSQHRSQDQGQLEEPGPRIDRLAFIEWRDRGGGRGTNDGDGLFAGVDTLFPGKARYAGLIDSARAQLDPTRPDAIAPLLARALRELGATDSGQQAMLEEALAAAAGVVIDGFADDGIVIPGERVQVETSVWNTGDARLTLDGIELSAPVGWKVERLDAMSSPVPRGTLATRRFAVTVAADAPRSQAYFLRRPLVGALYDWSGVPTAWRGVPFEPPPVQMTVRLTIAGQPLTLSREVVYRYRDQGTGEVRRP
;
A
#
# COMPACT_ATOMS: atom_id res chain seq x y z
N MET A 1 27.14 21.77 14.91
CA MET A 1 26.04 22.35 14.12
C MET A 1 26.39 22.17 12.64
N PHE A 2 26.13 20.98 12.09
CA PHE A 2 26.11 20.64 10.67
C PHE A 2 25.05 19.54 10.53
N GLY A 3 23.78 19.95 10.59
CA GLY A 3 22.62 19.10 10.37
C GLY A 3 21.89 19.67 9.17
N ALA A 4 22.26 19.22 7.98
CA ALA A 4 21.69 19.69 6.74
C ALA A 4 21.55 18.55 5.73
N VAL A 5 20.93 17.46 6.15
CA VAL A 5 19.98 16.70 5.34
C VAL A 5 18.98 16.18 6.35
N GLY A 6 17.90 16.93 6.59
CA GLY A 6 16.74 16.32 7.21
C GLY A 6 16.33 15.20 6.25
N PRO A 7 16.25 13.93 6.66
CA PRO A 7 15.47 12.97 5.88
C PRO A 7 14.12 13.65 5.61
N VAL A 8 13.46 13.34 4.50
CA VAL A 8 12.04 13.66 4.38
C VAL A 8 11.37 12.86 5.50
N VAL A 9 11.30 13.44 6.69
CA VAL A 9 10.48 12.93 7.76
C VAL A 9 9.09 13.06 7.15
N GLY A 10 8.50 11.92 6.81
CA GLY A 10 7.18 11.86 6.20
C GLY A 10 6.20 12.55 7.13
N GLN A 11 6.01 13.85 6.92
CA GLN A 11 5.03 14.63 7.63
C GLN A 11 3.68 14.08 7.18
N PHE A 12 2.96 13.47 8.11
CA PHE A 12 1.61 13.04 7.81
C PHE A 12 0.77 14.27 7.46
N THR A 13 0.00 14.17 6.38
CA THR A 13 -0.91 15.26 5.99
C THR A 13 -1.94 15.46 7.11
N PRO A 14 -2.32 16.72 7.41
CA PRO A 14 -3.45 17.01 8.30
C PRO A 14 -4.71 16.21 7.89
N PRO A 15 -5.63 15.96 8.84
CA PRO A 15 -6.73 15.07 8.61
C PRO A 15 -7.75 15.75 7.70
N GLY A 16 -8.33 15.00 6.78
CA GLY A 16 -9.35 15.50 5.88
C GLY A 16 -9.99 14.35 5.12
N THR A 17 -11.03 14.66 4.33
CA THR A 17 -11.64 13.66 3.45
C THR A 17 -10.76 13.32 2.24
N GLY A 18 -9.68 14.07 2.01
CA GLY A 18 -8.87 14.02 0.79
C GLY A 18 -9.52 14.68 -0.43
N GLY A 19 -10.75 15.17 -0.30
CA GLY A 19 -11.51 15.78 -1.39
C GLY A 19 -11.95 14.80 -2.47
N VAL A 20 -12.52 15.34 -3.55
CA VAL A 20 -13.08 14.53 -4.65
C VAL A 20 -12.02 13.67 -5.35
N ALA A 21 -10.76 14.08 -5.39
CA ALA A 21 -9.71 13.35 -6.09
C ALA A 21 -9.41 12.00 -5.43
N VAL A 22 -9.27 11.99 -4.09
CA VAL A 22 -9.10 10.75 -3.30
C VAL A 22 -10.32 9.84 -3.44
N LEU A 23 -11.53 10.42 -3.34
CA LEU A 23 -12.78 9.67 -3.50
C LEU A 23 -12.91 9.05 -4.90
N ALA A 24 -12.61 9.81 -5.96
CA ALA A 24 -12.62 9.32 -7.34
C ALA A 24 -11.60 8.19 -7.54
N GLY A 25 -10.41 8.31 -6.97
CA GLY A 25 -9.38 7.27 -6.99
C GLY A 25 -9.84 5.98 -6.29
N ALA A 26 -10.44 6.09 -5.09
CA ALA A 26 -11.01 4.95 -4.38
C ALA A 26 -12.13 4.29 -5.19
N LEU A 27 -13.04 5.09 -5.76
CA LEU A 27 -14.10 4.57 -6.63
C LEU A 27 -13.53 3.83 -7.83
N LYS A 28 -12.43 4.26 -8.47
CA LYS A 28 -11.81 3.51 -9.59
C LYS A 28 -11.42 2.08 -9.18
N GLN A 29 -11.01 1.87 -7.92
CA GLN A 29 -10.56 0.56 -7.39
C GLN A 29 -11.69 -0.29 -6.78
N LEU A 30 -12.88 0.27 -6.57
CA LEU A 30 -14.04 -0.43 -6.03
C LEU A 30 -14.88 -1.08 -7.14
N GLY A 31 -15.71 -2.06 -6.79
CA GLY A 31 -16.63 -2.70 -7.74
C GLY A 31 -15.99 -3.76 -8.64
N ALA A 32 -14.66 -3.92 -8.58
CA ALA A 32 -13.93 -4.96 -9.28
C ALA A 32 -12.74 -5.46 -8.44
N ASN A 33 -12.44 -6.75 -8.54
CA ASN A 33 -11.28 -7.40 -7.96
C ASN A 33 -10.13 -7.43 -8.97
N LYS A 34 -9.57 -6.26 -9.28
CA LYS A 34 -8.37 -6.14 -10.11
C LYS A 34 -7.14 -6.07 -9.22
N ARG A 35 -6.30 -7.11 -9.21
CA ARG A 35 -5.12 -7.22 -8.35
C ARG A 35 -3.90 -7.68 -9.13
N ILE A 36 -2.86 -6.85 -9.10
CA ILE A 36 -1.60 -7.09 -9.82
C ILE A 36 -0.45 -7.08 -8.81
N LEU A 37 0.33 -8.16 -8.79
CA LEU A 37 1.57 -8.24 -8.01
C LEU A 37 2.76 -8.14 -8.96
N MET A 38 3.55 -7.08 -8.83
CA MET A 38 4.83 -6.95 -9.51
C MET A 38 5.95 -7.47 -8.60
N ILE A 39 6.86 -8.29 -9.13
CA ILE A 39 7.93 -8.93 -8.35
C ILE A 39 9.30 -8.55 -8.94
N GLY A 40 10.13 -7.89 -8.14
CA GLY A 40 11.51 -7.51 -8.44
C GLY A 40 12.46 -7.84 -7.29
N ALA A 41 13.74 -7.56 -7.42
CA ALA A 41 14.74 -7.97 -6.43
C ALA A 41 15.01 -6.88 -5.37
N HIS A 42 15.03 -5.62 -5.80
CA HIS A 42 15.43 -4.46 -4.99
C HIS A 42 14.41 -3.33 -5.09
N PRO A 43 14.39 -2.39 -4.13
CA PRO A 43 13.81 -1.08 -4.35
C PRO A 43 14.39 -0.44 -5.62
N ASP A 44 13.58 0.22 -6.45
CA ASP A 44 13.89 0.86 -7.76
C ASP A 44 13.79 -0.01 -9.02
N ASP A 45 13.78 -1.33 -8.85
CA ASP A 45 13.53 -2.31 -9.92
C ASP A 45 12.08 -2.25 -10.44
N GLU A 46 11.15 -1.63 -9.70
CA GLU A 46 9.76 -1.56 -10.17
C GLU A 46 9.64 -0.77 -11.48
N TYR A 47 8.76 -1.25 -12.36
CA TYR A 47 8.43 -0.51 -13.58
C TYR A 47 7.43 0.60 -13.22
N SER A 48 7.97 1.74 -12.79
CA SER A 48 7.22 2.85 -12.19
C SER A 48 6.02 3.31 -13.05
N ASP A 49 6.19 3.37 -14.38
CA ASP A 49 5.09 3.72 -15.29
C ASP A 49 3.92 2.74 -15.20
N LEU A 50 4.23 1.44 -15.22
CA LEU A 50 3.22 0.39 -15.12
C LEU A 50 2.57 0.37 -13.74
N VAL A 51 3.33 0.61 -12.67
CA VAL A 51 2.77 0.73 -11.31
C VAL A 51 1.72 1.84 -11.26
N ALA A 52 2.07 3.05 -11.70
CA ALA A 52 1.17 4.20 -11.71
C ALA A 52 -0.03 3.99 -12.64
N LEU A 53 0.19 3.51 -13.87
CA LEU A 53 -0.87 3.26 -14.85
C LEU A 53 -1.86 2.20 -14.35
N PHE A 54 -1.37 1.12 -13.76
CA PHE A 54 -2.24 0.06 -13.22
C PHE A 54 -3.05 0.56 -12.03
N ALA A 55 -2.43 1.27 -11.10
CA ALA A 55 -3.08 1.71 -9.87
C ALA A 55 -4.04 2.89 -10.09
N ARG A 56 -3.57 3.96 -10.75
CA ARG A 56 -4.32 5.21 -10.95
C ARG A 56 -5.18 5.19 -12.21
N GLY A 57 -4.69 4.56 -13.27
CA GLY A 57 -5.38 4.52 -14.56
C GLY A 57 -6.38 3.39 -14.68
N MET A 58 -5.96 2.16 -14.42
CA MET A 58 -6.83 0.98 -14.59
C MET A 58 -7.70 0.67 -13.37
N GLY A 59 -7.48 1.37 -12.26
CA GLY A 59 -8.15 1.11 -10.98
C GLY A 59 -7.83 -0.27 -10.42
N ALA A 60 -6.62 -0.78 -10.66
CA ALA A 60 -6.18 -2.03 -10.04
C ALA A 60 -5.61 -1.76 -8.65
N GLN A 61 -5.84 -2.67 -7.72
CA GLN A 61 -5.01 -2.76 -6.52
C GLN A 61 -3.66 -3.35 -6.93
N VAL A 62 -2.60 -2.56 -6.84
CA VAL A 62 -1.25 -2.97 -7.24
C VAL A 62 -0.40 -3.17 -6.00
N ALA A 63 0.47 -4.17 -6.02
CA ALA A 63 1.52 -4.31 -5.03
C ALA A 63 2.87 -4.56 -5.72
N TYR A 64 3.92 -3.94 -5.22
CA TYR A 64 5.30 -4.28 -5.55
C TYR A 64 5.89 -5.14 -4.43
N LEU A 65 6.42 -6.30 -4.79
CA LEU A 65 7.21 -7.17 -3.93
C LEU A 65 8.67 -7.05 -4.35
N SER A 66 9.46 -6.35 -3.54
CA SER A 66 10.91 -6.38 -3.62
C SER A 66 11.41 -7.57 -2.81
N LEU A 67 12.31 -8.40 -3.36
CA LEU A 67 12.83 -9.53 -2.56
C LEU A 67 13.62 -9.03 -1.35
N SER A 68 14.43 -7.98 -1.50
CA SER A 68 15.26 -7.38 -0.46
C SER A 68 14.84 -5.93 -0.14
N ARG A 69 15.53 -5.27 0.81
CA ARG A 69 15.37 -3.83 1.06
C ARG A 69 16.49 -3.00 0.44
N GLY A 70 17.33 -3.58 -0.42
CA GLY A 70 18.40 -2.89 -1.14
C GLY A 70 19.56 -2.44 -0.25
N GLU A 71 19.86 -3.22 0.79
CA GLU A 71 20.87 -2.95 1.81
C GLU A 71 22.32 -2.92 1.28
N GLY A 72 22.59 -3.62 0.17
CA GLY A 72 23.90 -3.75 -0.44
C GLY A 72 24.21 -2.69 -1.50
N GLY A 73 23.30 -1.75 -1.71
CA GLY A 73 23.42 -0.68 -2.71
C GLY A 73 24.23 0.53 -2.25
N GLN A 74 24.46 1.45 -3.18
CA GLN A 74 25.03 2.77 -2.90
C GLN A 74 24.04 3.68 -2.17
N ASN A 75 24.54 4.68 -1.42
CA ASN A 75 23.75 5.71 -0.77
C ASN A 75 24.25 7.10 -1.18
N LEU A 76 23.50 7.78 -2.05
CA LEU A 76 23.82 9.13 -2.51
C LEU A 76 23.58 10.21 -1.45
N ILE A 77 22.67 9.95 -0.50
CA ILE A 77 22.12 10.98 0.40
C ILE A 77 22.72 10.97 1.81
N GLY A 78 23.59 10.01 2.13
CA GLY A 78 24.13 9.88 3.47
C GLY A 78 25.13 8.72 3.64
N PRO A 79 25.71 8.58 4.85
CA PRO A 79 26.70 7.54 5.15
C PRO A 79 26.09 6.19 5.53
N GLU A 80 24.76 6.07 5.65
CA GLU A 80 24.09 4.85 6.06
C GLU A 80 24.26 3.73 5.03
N LEU A 81 24.59 2.53 5.51
CA LEU A 81 24.80 1.32 4.70
C LEU A 81 24.08 0.14 5.36
N GLY A 82 23.91 -0.97 4.64
CA GLY A 82 23.41 -2.21 5.23
C GLY A 82 21.99 -2.05 5.80
N PRO A 83 21.70 -2.54 7.03
CA PRO A 83 20.37 -2.47 7.62
C PRO A 83 19.78 -1.06 7.71
N GLU A 84 20.60 -0.05 8.02
CA GLU A 84 20.18 1.35 8.11
C GLU A 84 19.74 1.87 6.74
N LEU A 85 20.49 1.54 5.68
CA LEU A 85 20.09 1.85 4.30
C LEU A 85 18.79 1.12 3.91
N GLY A 86 18.61 -0.13 4.36
CA GLY A 86 17.37 -0.88 4.17
C GLY A 86 16.14 -0.19 4.79
N VAL A 87 16.29 0.49 5.93
CA VAL A 87 15.22 1.30 6.53
C VAL A 87 14.92 2.52 5.65
N ILE A 88 15.96 3.25 5.21
CA ILE A 88 15.80 4.41 4.32
C ILE A 88 15.06 4.02 3.05
N ARG A 89 15.51 2.98 2.35
CA ARG A 89 14.91 2.54 1.08
C ARG A 89 13.50 1.96 1.25
N SER A 90 13.18 1.41 2.42
CA SER A 90 11.81 1.02 2.76
C SER A 90 10.88 2.25 2.84
N GLU A 91 11.35 3.35 3.43
CA GLU A 91 10.62 4.62 3.48
C GLU A 91 10.55 5.32 2.12
N GLU A 92 11.61 5.26 1.30
CA GLU A 92 11.60 5.77 -0.08
C GLU A 92 10.55 5.06 -0.94
N LEU A 93 10.44 3.73 -0.82
CA LEU A 93 9.38 2.96 -1.46
C LEU A 93 8.01 3.38 -0.93
N LEU A 94 7.82 3.54 0.38
CA LEU A 94 6.56 4.03 0.94
C LEU A 94 6.20 5.43 0.42
N ALA A 95 7.18 6.31 0.22
CA ALA A 95 6.99 7.61 -0.38
C ALA A 95 6.56 7.51 -1.86
N ALA A 96 7.19 6.64 -2.64
CA ALA A 96 6.77 6.36 -4.01
C ALA A 96 5.34 5.79 -4.06
N ARG A 97 5.02 4.84 -3.18
CA ARG A 97 3.70 4.22 -3.04
C ARG A 97 2.58 5.21 -2.69
N ARG A 98 2.87 6.24 -1.89
CA ARG A 98 1.91 7.33 -1.62
C ARG A 98 1.53 8.10 -2.90
N ILE A 99 2.47 8.22 -3.85
CA ILE A 99 2.27 8.91 -5.13
C ILE A 99 1.57 7.97 -6.13
N ASP A 100 2.16 6.81 -6.41
CA ASP A 100 1.65 5.89 -7.43
C ASP A 100 0.39 5.10 -7.00
N GLY A 101 0.14 4.97 -5.70
CA GLY A 101 -1.05 4.31 -5.14
C GLY A 101 -0.94 2.79 -4.99
N ALA A 102 0.24 2.20 -5.20
CA ALA A 102 0.48 0.77 -4.97
C ALA A 102 0.84 0.47 -3.51
N ARG A 103 0.88 -0.82 -3.17
CA ARG A 103 1.33 -1.34 -1.87
C ARG A 103 2.76 -1.86 -1.97
N GLN A 104 3.49 -1.86 -0.86
CA GLN A 104 4.83 -2.43 -0.80
C GLN A 104 4.85 -3.72 0.03
N PHE A 105 5.58 -4.73 -0.45
CA PHE A 105 5.95 -5.92 0.30
C PHE A 105 7.45 -6.22 0.15
N PHE A 106 7.96 -7.02 1.08
CA PHE A 106 9.31 -7.54 1.11
C PHE A 106 9.33 -9.03 1.42
N THR A 107 10.40 -9.73 1.02
CA THR A 107 10.73 -11.02 1.66
C THR A 107 11.67 -10.80 2.86
N ARG A 108 12.16 -11.89 3.45
CA ARG A 108 13.20 -11.83 4.47
C ARG A 108 14.61 -11.68 3.88
N ALA A 109 14.76 -11.71 2.56
CA ALA A 109 16.07 -11.65 1.94
C ALA A 109 16.78 -10.32 2.27
N TYR A 110 18.04 -10.43 2.68
CA TYR A 110 18.94 -9.28 2.86
C TYR A 110 19.79 -9.14 1.60
N ASP A 111 19.85 -7.95 1.02
CA ASP A 111 20.76 -7.67 -0.09
C ASP A 111 22.20 -7.66 0.42
N PHE A 112 22.95 -8.71 0.06
CA PHE A 112 24.34 -8.91 0.45
C PHE A 112 25.33 -8.27 -0.54
N GLY A 113 24.85 -7.49 -1.51
CA GLY A 113 25.63 -6.89 -2.58
C GLY A 113 25.67 -7.74 -3.86
N TYR A 114 26.49 -7.28 -4.81
CA TYR A 114 26.50 -7.78 -6.17
C TYR A 114 26.86 -9.27 -6.29
N SER A 115 26.08 -10.01 -7.09
CA SER A 115 26.33 -11.39 -7.52
C SER A 115 26.10 -11.52 -9.01
N LYS A 116 26.91 -12.32 -9.70
CA LYS A 116 26.85 -12.45 -11.16
C LYS A 116 25.85 -13.51 -11.60
N THR A 117 25.81 -14.62 -10.87
CA THR A 117 25.06 -15.82 -11.29
C THR A 117 23.92 -16.14 -10.34
N LEU A 118 22.89 -16.81 -10.87
CA LEU A 118 21.81 -17.38 -10.07
C LEU A 118 22.33 -18.27 -8.94
N ASP A 119 23.30 -19.14 -9.21
CA ASP A 119 23.85 -20.08 -8.23
C ASP A 119 24.58 -19.37 -7.09
N GLU A 120 25.32 -18.30 -7.38
CA GLU A 120 25.93 -17.45 -6.33
C GLU A 120 24.87 -16.85 -5.42
N ALA A 121 23.81 -16.28 -6.01
CA ALA A 121 22.74 -15.68 -5.24
C ALA A 121 21.99 -16.72 -4.40
N LEU A 122 21.69 -17.90 -4.95
CA LEU A 122 20.96 -18.97 -4.25
C LEU A 122 21.73 -19.59 -3.07
N ARG A 123 23.07 -19.43 -3.00
CA ARG A 123 23.84 -19.82 -1.81
C ARG A 123 23.50 -18.97 -0.58
N LEU A 124 23.18 -17.70 -0.80
CA LEU A 124 22.87 -16.74 0.26
C LEU A 124 21.37 -16.49 0.41
N TRP A 125 20.62 -16.66 -0.67
CA TRP A 125 19.15 -16.65 -0.71
C TRP A 125 18.62 -18.06 -1.01
N PRO A 126 18.56 -18.97 -0.01
CA PRO A 126 18.01 -20.30 -0.20
C PRO A 126 16.65 -20.24 -0.88
N ARG A 127 16.56 -20.91 -2.04
CA ARG A 127 15.39 -20.88 -2.93
C ARG A 127 14.08 -21.10 -2.18
N ASP A 128 14.02 -22.13 -1.35
CA ASP A 128 12.78 -22.50 -0.65
C ASP A 128 12.36 -21.45 0.39
N SER A 129 13.32 -20.77 1.01
CA SER A 129 13.04 -19.71 1.98
C SER A 129 12.43 -18.48 1.30
N VAL A 130 13.04 -18.02 0.20
CA VAL A 130 12.55 -16.88 -0.57
C VAL A 130 11.22 -17.20 -1.24
N LEU A 131 11.11 -18.37 -1.89
CA LEU A 131 9.85 -18.79 -2.53
C LEU A 131 8.71 -18.92 -1.52
N LYS A 132 8.99 -19.43 -0.31
CA LYS A 132 7.98 -19.48 0.76
C LYS A 132 7.45 -18.09 1.11
N ASP A 133 8.32 -17.11 1.28
CA ASP A 133 7.90 -15.74 1.60
C ASP A 133 7.11 -15.09 0.44
N VAL A 134 7.54 -15.32 -0.81
CA VAL A 134 6.79 -14.88 -2.01
C VAL A 134 5.39 -15.50 -2.02
N LEU A 135 5.27 -16.80 -1.77
CA LEU A 135 3.98 -17.49 -1.71
C LEU A 135 3.09 -16.98 -0.57
N ASP A 136 3.68 -16.63 0.58
CA ASP A 136 2.93 -16.05 1.69
C ASP A 136 2.37 -14.65 1.33
N VAL A 137 3.12 -13.83 0.59
CA VAL A 137 2.63 -12.56 0.02
C VAL A 137 1.54 -12.81 -1.03
N VAL A 138 1.73 -13.76 -1.95
CA VAL A 138 0.71 -14.09 -2.97
C VAL A 138 -0.59 -14.59 -2.31
N ARG A 139 -0.50 -15.40 -1.25
CA ARG A 139 -1.68 -15.85 -0.48
C ARG A 139 -2.38 -14.72 0.25
N ARG A 140 -1.63 -13.76 0.79
CA ARG A 140 -2.16 -12.58 1.47
C ARG A 140 -2.83 -11.62 0.49
N PHE A 141 -2.17 -11.32 -0.62
CA PHE A 141 -2.62 -10.30 -1.57
C PHE A 141 -3.64 -10.84 -2.58
N ARG A 142 -3.57 -12.12 -2.93
CA ARG A 142 -4.42 -12.81 -3.91
C ARG A 142 -4.49 -12.08 -5.27
N PRO A 143 -3.35 -11.87 -5.94
CA PRO A 143 -3.33 -11.26 -7.28
C PRO A 143 -3.96 -12.19 -8.32
N GLN A 144 -4.66 -11.63 -9.30
CA GLN A 144 -5.03 -12.39 -10.52
C GLN A 144 -3.88 -12.37 -11.54
N ILE A 145 -3.03 -11.35 -11.49
CA ILE A 145 -1.93 -11.16 -12.44
C ILE A 145 -0.62 -11.01 -11.67
N ILE A 146 0.40 -11.76 -12.07
CA ILE A 146 1.78 -11.53 -11.66
C ILE A 146 2.54 -10.88 -12.82
N VAL A 147 3.28 -9.81 -12.52
CA VAL A 147 4.26 -9.22 -13.43
C VAL A 147 5.65 -9.49 -12.87
N SER A 148 6.42 -10.32 -13.55
CA SER A 148 7.84 -10.50 -13.24
C SER A 148 8.63 -9.35 -13.83
N VAL A 149 9.43 -8.66 -13.01
CA VAL A 149 10.33 -7.61 -13.52
C VAL A 149 11.40 -8.24 -14.42
N PHE A 150 11.95 -9.38 -13.98
CA PHE A 150 13.07 -10.07 -14.60
C PHE A 150 12.68 -11.39 -15.25
N SER A 151 13.56 -11.94 -16.09
CA SER A 151 13.32 -13.18 -16.82
C SER A 151 13.66 -14.45 -16.02
N GLY A 152 14.56 -14.33 -15.04
CA GLY A 152 15.15 -15.47 -14.33
C GLY A 152 16.32 -16.09 -15.08
N THR A 153 16.95 -15.37 -16.01
CA THR A 153 18.01 -15.89 -16.89
C THR A 153 19.26 -15.01 -16.84
N PRO A 154 20.43 -15.48 -17.29
CA PRO A 154 21.66 -14.67 -17.29
C PRO A 154 21.56 -13.30 -17.98
N ARG A 155 20.54 -13.09 -18.84
CA ARG A 155 20.25 -11.79 -19.46
C ARG A 155 19.89 -10.69 -18.45
N ASP A 156 19.48 -11.05 -17.24
CA ASP A 156 19.12 -10.08 -16.20
C ASP A 156 20.36 -9.40 -15.56
N GLY A 157 21.58 -9.86 -15.89
CA GLY A 157 22.85 -9.19 -15.55
C GLY A 157 23.31 -9.27 -14.08
N HIS A 158 22.41 -9.61 -13.16
CA HIS A 158 22.66 -9.77 -11.73
C HIS A 158 21.99 -11.04 -11.20
N GLY A 159 22.70 -11.83 -10.38
CA GLY A 159 22.20 -13.05 -9.75
C GLY A 159 20.92 -12.85 -8.92
N GLN A 160 20.80 -11.75 -8.16
CA GLN A 160 19.59 -11.46 -7.38
C GLN A 160 18.37 -11.16 -8.29
N HIS A 161 18.58 -10.49 -9.43
CA HIS A 161 17.54 -10.30 -10.45
C HIS A 161 17.08 -11.64 -11.06
N GLN A 162 18.04 -12.55 -11.30
CA GLN A 162 17.73 -13.91 -11.77
C GLN A 162 16.87 -14.67 -10.74
N VAL A 163 17.17 -14.53 -9.43
CA VAL A 163 16.34 -15.13 -8.38
C VAL A 163 14.92 -14.57 -8.42
N ALA A 164 14.74 -13.25 -8.55
CA ALA A 164 13.43 -12.62 -8.64
C ALA A 164 12.58 -13.17 -9.80
N GLY A 165 13.14 -13.27 -11.01
CA GLY A 165 12.44 -13.85 -12.14
C GLY A 165 12.13 -15.34 -11.96
N LEU A 166 13.07 -16.10 -11.37
CA LEU A 166 12.89 -17.52 -11.05
C LEU A 166 11.73 -17.74 -10.07
N VAL A 167 11.70 -17.02 -8.94
CA VAL A 167 10.69 -17.22 -7.91
C VAL A 167 9.33 -16.68 -8.32
N ALA A 168 9.25 -15.65 -9.16
CA ALA A 168 7.99 -15.17 -9.74
C ALA A 168 7.31 -16.28 -10.58
N ARG A 169 8.07 -16.93 -11.47
CA ARG A 169 7.58 -18.07 -12.27
C ARG A 169 7.20 -19.26 -11.39
N GLN A 170 8.00 -19.57 -10.38
CA GLN A 170 7.71 -20.67 -9.45
C GLN A 170 6.49 -20.42 -8.57
N ALA A 171 6.28 -19.19 -8.10
CA ALA A 171 5.09 -18.84 -7.34
C ALA A 171 3.82 -18.94 -8.19
N PHE A 172 3.91 -18.54 -9.46
CA PHE A 172 2.84 -18.78 -10.43
C PHE A 172 2.60 -20.28 -10.58
N GLU A 173 3.62 -21.10 -10.85
CA GLU A 173 3.50 -22.56 -11.02
C GLU A 173 2.95 -23.28 -9.78
N ALA A 174 3.45 -22.97 -8.59
CA ALA A 174 3.02 -23.60 -7.34
C ALA A 174 1.53 -23.36 -7.00
N LEU A 175 0.88 -22.40 -7.65
CA LEU A 175 -0.54 -22.09 -7.48
C LEU A 175 -1.38 -22.43 -8.72
N ARG A 176 -0.86 -23.28 -9.62
CA ARG A 176 -1.56 -23.80 -10.81
C ARG A 176 -2.99 -24.26 -10.50
N ASP A 177 -3.12 -25.15 -9.51
CA ASP A 177 -4.38 -25.81 -9.18
C ASP A 177 -5.22 -25.05 -8.14
N SER A 178 -4.76 -23.88 -7.68
CA SER A 178 -5.51 -23.06 -6.72
C SER A 178 -6.69 -22.39 -7.42
N SER A 179 -7.91 -22.54 -6.90
CA SER A 179 -9.11 -21.89 -7.47
C SER A 179 -9.06 -20.36 -7.47
N TRP A 180 -8.28 -19.76 -6.56
CA TRP A 180 -8.14 -18.31 -6.40
C TRP A 180 -6.77 -17.77 -6.87
N GLY A 181 -5.83 -18.65 -7.24
CA GLY A 181 -4.46 -18.26 -7.58
C GLY A 181 -4.38 -17.36 -8.82
N PRO A 182 -3.21 -16.79 -9.12
CA PRO A 182 -3.00 -15.97 -10.31
C PRO A 182 -3.29 -16.76 -11.59
N VAL A 183 -3.89 -16.08 -12.57
CA VAL A 183 -4.30 -16.65 -13.86
C VAL A 183 -3.45 -16.14 -15.02
N LYS A 184 -2.74 -15.01 -14.88
CA LYS A 184 -1.80 -14.54 -15.90
C LYS A 184 -0.43 -14.21 -15.33
N LEU A 185 0.60 -14.52 -16.12
CA LEU A 185 1.97 -14.14 -15.90
C LEU A 185 2.46 -13.27 -17.08
N TYR A 186 2.99 -12.10 -16.75
CA TYR A 186 3.67 -11.21 -17.69
C TYR A 186 5.12 -10.98 -17.25
N ARG A 187 5.94 -10.51 -18.18
CA ARG A 187 7.28 -9.97 -17.91
C ARG A 187 7.34 -8.51 -18.36
N SER A 188 7.90 -7.63 -17.54
CA SER A 188 8.14 -6.24 -17.95
C SER A 188 9.30 -6.12 -18.94
N LEU A 189 9.26 -5.13 -19.84
CA LEU A 189 10.28 -4.94 -20.88
C LEU A 189 10.81 -3.49 -20.86
N TYR A 190 11.92 -3.25 -20.16
CA TYR A 190 12.55 -1.92 -20.11
C TYR A 190 13.28 -1.52 -21.39
N SER A 191 14.04 -2.45 -22.00
CA SER A 191 14.95 -2.16 -23.11
C SER A 191 14.78 -3.13 -24.29
N ASP A 192 14.73 -4.45 -24.02
CA ASP A 192 14.44 -5.45 -25.05
C ASP A 192 12.93 -5.56 -25.31
N THR A 193 12.47 -4.83 -26.32
CA THR A 193 11.05 -4.73 -26.67
C THR A 193 10.63 -5.69 -27.80
N ALA A 194 11.54 -6.48 -28.34
CA ALA A 194 11.25 -7.37 -29.48
C ALA A 194 10.21 -8.45 -29.15
N SER A 195 10.07 -8.78 -27.87
CA SER A 195 9.10 -9.76 -27.34
C SER A 195 7.83 -9.13 -26.76
N ALA A 196 7.59 -7.84 -27.00
CA ALA A 196 6.41 -7.15 -26.48
C ALA A 196 5.13 -7.70 -27.12
N THR A 197 4.19 -8.13 -26.28
CA THR A 197 2.87 -8.60 -26.71
C THR A 197 1.77 -7.62 -26.31
N LEU A 198 2.02 -6.75 -25.32
CA LEU A 198 1.08 -5.73 -24.88
C LEU A 198 1.78 -4.37 -24.86
N ARG A 199 1.08 -3.37 -25.39
CA ARG A 199 1.49 -1.97 -25.38
C ARG A 199 0.50 -1.18 -24.54
N LEU A 200 1.02 -0.39 -23.62
CA LEU A 200 0.24 0.31 -22.61
C LEU A 200 0.62 1.78 -22.63
N ASP A 201 -0.36 2.66 -22.72
CA ASP A 201 -0.11 4.10 -22.83
C ASP A 201 -0.16 4.75 -21.44
N ALA A 202 1.03 4.99 -20.86
CA ALA A 202 1.18 5.77 -19.63
C ALA A 202 1.24 7.28 -19.88
N GLY A 203 1.29 7.71 -21.15
CA GLY A 203 1.22 9.13 -21.53
C GLY A 203 -0.19 9.71 -21.41
N LEU A 204 -1.21 8.85 -21.22
CA LEU A 204 -2.59 9.28 -20.98
C LEU A 204 -2.70 10.14 -19.72
N LEU A 205 -3.47 11.22 -19.83
CA LEU A 205 -3.80 12.13 -18.74
C LEU A 205 -4.82 11.51 -17.78
N ASP A 206 -4.57 11.54 -16.48
CA ASP A 206 -5.62 11.31 -15.48
C ASP A 206 -6.47 12.59 -15.37
N PRO A 207 -7.76 12.57 -15.76
CA PRO A 207 -8.60 13.77 -15.72
C PRO A 207 -8.88 14.27 -14.30
N VAL A 208 -8.63 13.46 -13.28
CA VAL A 208 -8.79 13.85 -11.87
C VAL A 208 -7.57 14.59 -11.35
N GLU A 209 -6.38 14.09 -11.65
CA GLU A 209 -5.10 14.63 -11.16
C GLU A 209 -4.55 15.74 -12.08
N GLY A 210 -4.95 15.77 -13.34
CA GLY A 210 -4.42 16.70 -14.35
C GLY A 210 -2.98 16.41 -14.77
N ARG A 211 -2.48 15.18 -14.51
CA ARG A 211 -1.13 14.71 -14.87
C ARG A 211 -1.20 13.40 -15.62
N SER A 212 -0.22 13.11 -16.49
CA SER A 212 -0.13 11.79 -17.10
C SER A 212 0.33 10.73 -16.10
N TYR A 213 0.02 9.46 -16.37
CA TYR A 213 0.51 8.37 -15.52
C TYR A 213 2.05 8.29 -15.52
N HIS A 214 2.70 8.71 -16.62
CA HIS A 214 4.14 8.85 -16.70
C HIS A 214 4.68 9.92 -15.73
N GLN A 215 4.04 11.10 -15.67
CA GLN A 215 4.43 12.15 -14.73
C GLN A 215 4.28 11.69 -13.27
N ILE A 216 3.16 11.03 -12.95
CA ILE A 216 2.93 10.43 -11.62
C ILE A 216 4.02 9.38 -11.32
N ALA A 217 4.37 8.55 -12.30
CA ALA A 217 5.42 7.54 -12.15
C ALA A 217 6.80 8.14 -11.91
N MET A 218 7.19 9.19 -12.64
CA MET A 218 8.49 9.85 -12.47
C MET A 218 8.58 10.62 -11.15
N ALA A 219 7.47 11.19 -10.67
CA ALA A 219 7.38 11.76 -9.33
C ALA A 219 7.62 10.69 -8.24
N GLY A 220 7.05 9.49 -8.43
CA GLY A 220 7.28 8.33 -7.57
C GLY A 220 8.72 7.82 -7.64
N ARG A 221 9.26 7.66 -8.85
CA ARG A 221 10.65 7.20 -9.08
C ARG A 221 11.68 8.14 -8.45
N SER A 222 11.40 9.44 -8.47
CA SER A 222 12.25 10.45 -7.83
C SER A 222 12.26 10.37 -6.29
N GLN A 223 11.45 9.49 -5.67
CA GLN A 223 11.55 9.22 -4.24
C GLN A 223 12.67 8.23 -3.87
N HIS A 224 13.24 7.47 -4.82
CA HIS A 224 14.43 6.63 -4.57
C HIS A 224 15.71 7.48 -4.56
N ARG A 225 15.79 8.42 -3.63
CA ARG A 225 16.83 9.46 -3.58
C ARG A 225 18.21 8.88 -3.29
N SER A 226 18.29 7.87 -2.44
CA SER A 226 19.52 7.15 -2.13
C SER A 226 20.15 6.46 -3.35
N GLN A 227 19.36 6.25 -4.42
CA GLN A 227 19.72 5.43 -5.58
C GLN A 227 20.02 6.23 -6.85
N ASP A 228 20.00 7.57 -6.79
CA ASP A 228 20.18 8.45 -7.97
C ASP A 228 19.10 8.27 -9.06
N GLN A 229 17.85 8.05 -8.64
CA GLN A 229 16.73 7.80 -9.56
C GLN A 229 15.84 9.04 -9.79
N GLY A 230 16.35 10.25 -9.54
CA GLY A 230 15.64 11.49 -9.84
C GLY A 230 15.33 11.59 -11.35
N GLN A 231 14.09 11.88 -11.71
CA GLN A 231 13.66 11.98 -13.11
C GLN A 231 12.85 13.26 -13.36
N LEU A 232 12.93 13.77 -14.59
CA LEU A 232 12.03 14.83 -15.06
C LEU A 232 10.63 14.25 -15.29
N GLU A 233 9.60 14.98 -14.88
CA GLU A 233 8.18 14.64 -15.10
C GLU A 233 7.71 15.14 -16.48
N GLU A 234 8.35 14.65 -17.55
CA GLU A 234 8.09 15.10 -18.92
C GLU A 234 6.65 14.79 -19.37
N PRO A 235 5.95 15.75 -20.00
CA PRO A 235 4.66 15.48 -20.64
C PRO A 235 4.85 14.79 -21.99
N GLY A 236 3.81 14.08 -22.45
CA GLY A 236 3.74 13.56 -23.81
C GLY A 236 3.47 12.05 -23.90
N PRO A 237 3.46 11.49 -25.12
CA PRO A 237 3.21 10.08 -25.35
C PRO A 237 4.25 9.18 -24.67
N ARG A 238 3.79 8.17 -23.94
CA ARG A 238 4.66 7.18 -23.28
C ARG A 238 4.04 5.80 -23.42
N ILE A 239 4.71 4.93 -24.17
CA ILE A 239 4.25 3.56 -24.40
C ILE A 239 5.15 2.57 -23.68
N ASP A 240 4.59 1.91 -22.68
CA ASP A 240 5.20 0.83 -21.92
C ASP A 240 4.80 -0.54 -22.47
N ARG A 241 5.60 -1.55 -22.15
CA ARG A 241 5.50 -2.85 -22.79
C ARG A 241 5.60 -3.99 -21.79
N LEU A 242 4.76 -5.00 -22.03
CA LEU A 242 4.83 -6.29 -21.37
C LEU A 242 5.00 -7.40 -22.42
N ALA A 243 5.75 -8.43 -22.06
CA ALA A 243 5.68 -9.74 -22.71
C ALA A 243 4.70 -10.62 -21.95
N PHE A 244 3.72 -11.17 -22.65
CA PHE A 244 2.86 -12.24 -22.16
C PHE A 244 3.67 -13.53 -22.05
N ILE A 245 3.54 -14.21 -20.92
CA ILE A 245 4.27 -15.46 -20.65
C ILE A 245 3.31 -16.64 -20.61
N GLU A 246 2.23 -16.53 -19.82
CA GLU A 246 1.29 -17.63 -19.62
C GLU A 246 -0.08 -17.11 -19.19
N TRP A 247 -1.15 -17.75 -19.67
CA TRP A 247 -2.51 -17.63 -19.18
C TRP A 247 -3.04 -19.00 -18.78
N ARG A 248 -3.82 -19.02 -17.70
CA ARG A 248 -4.55 -20.19 -17.21
C ARG A 248 -6.03 -19.91 -17.32
N ASP A 249 -6.64 -20.51 -18.33
CA ASP A 249 -8.08 -20.49 -18.47
C ASP A 249 -8.72 -21.33 -17.35
N ARG A 250 -9.64 -20.71 -16.60
CA ARG A 250 -10.44 -21.35 -15.55
C ARG A 250 -11.92 -21.47 -15.93
N GLY A 251 -12.23 -21.39 -17.23
CA GLY A 251 -13.58 -21.59 -17.76
C GLY A 251 -14.56 -20.44 -17.47
N GLY A 252 -14.05 -19.26 -17.09
CA GLY A 252 -14.86 -18.10 -16.69
C GLY A 252 -14.86 -16.91 -17.66
N GLY A 253 -14.05 -16.92 -18.72
CA GLY A 253 -13.92 -15.80 -19.64
C GLY A 253 -14.86 -15.88 -20.85
N ARG A 254 -15.67 -14.84 -21.07
CA ARG A 254 -16.22 -14.52 -22.41
C ARG A 254 -15.16 -13.74 -23.20
N GLY A 255 -14.34 -14.41 -24.01
CA GLY A 255 -13.43 -13.76 -24.95
C GLY A 255 -12.19 -14.57 -25.30
N THR A 256 -11.84 -14.57 -26.59
CA THR A 256 -10.82 -15.38 -27.24
C THR A 256 -9.49 -14.61 -27.40
N ASN A 257 -8.38 -15.18 -26.94
CA ASN A 257 -6.97 -14.91 -27.28
C ASN A 257 -6.09 -14.09 -26.31
N ASP A 258 -4.83 -14.55 -26.24
CA ASP A 258 -3.70 -13.98 -25.53
C ASP A 258 -3.24 -12.68 -26.21
N GLY A 259 -3.44 -11.51 -25.56
CA GLY A 259 -2.90 -10.22 -26.04
C GLY A 259 -3.92 -9.08 -26.14
N ASP A 260 -5.22 -9.36 -26.08
CA ASP A 260 -6.29 -8.36 -26.26
C ASP A 260 -6.45 -7.36 -25.10
N GLY A 261 -5.67 -7.54 -24.03
CA GLY A 261 -5.63 -6.63 -22.89
C GLY A 261 -5.15 -7.29 -21.61
N LEU A 262 -4.70 -6.48 -20.66
CA LEU A 262 -4.13 -6.94 -19.39
C LEU A 262 -5.10 -7.87 -18.64
N PHE A 263 -6.36 -7.44 -18.48
CA PHE A 263 -7.42 -8.19 -17.81
C PHE A 263 -8.36 -8.96 -18.75
N ALA A 264 -8.06 -9.03 -20.06
CA ALA A 264 -8.89 -9.81 -21.00
C ALA A 264 -8.98 -11.28 -20.55
N GLY A 265 -10.18 -11.84 -20.44
CA GLY A 265 -10.39 -13.21 -19.95
C GLY A 265 -10.16 -13.42 -18.45
N VAL A 266 -9.87 -12.36 -17.68
CA VAL A 266 -9.76 -12.42 -16.21
C VAL A 266 -11.11 -12.07 -15.58
N ASP A 267 -11.62 -12.94 -14.72
CA ASP A 267 -12.78 -12.59 -13.89
C ASP A 267 -12.36 -11.54 -12.86
N THR A 268 -12.90 -10.34 -13.03
CA THR A 268 -12.66 -9.19 -12.16
C THR A 268 -13.89 -8.87 -11.31
N LEU A 269 -14.96 -9.65 -11.38
CA LEU A 269 -16.11 -9.50 -10.50
C LEU A 269 -16.02 -10.52 -9.36
N PHE A 270 -16.37 -10.09 -8.15
CA PHE A 270 -16.55 -11.06 -7.07
C PHE A 270 -17.79 -11.93 -7.36
N PRO A 271 -17.74 -13.25 -7.12
CA PRO A 271 -18.90 -14.12 -7.31
C PRO A 271 -20.14 -13.60 -6.56
N GLY A 272 -21.26 -13.47 -7.28
CA GLY A 272 -22.53 -12.98 -6.72
C GLY A 272 -22.57 -11.48 -6.39
N LYS A 273 -21.58 -10.68 -6.82
CA LYS A 273 -21.47 -9.24 -6.49
C LYS A 273 -21.78 -8.29 -7.64
N ALA A 274 -22.59 -8.72 -8.61
CA ALA A 274 -23.02 -7.86 -9.72
C ALA A 274 -23.75 -6.59 -9.23
N ARG A 275 -24.59 -6.72 -8.18
CA ARG A 275 -25.30 -5.57 -7.59
C ARG A 275 -24.35 -4.58 -6.92
N TYR A 276 -23.34 -5.08 -6.21
CA TYR A 276 -22.27 -4.26 -5.64
C TYR A 276 -21.53 -3.48 -6.74
N ALA A 277 -21.10 -4.16 -7.81
CA ALA A 277 -20.42 -3.52 -8.94
C ALA A 277 -21.29 -2.41 -9.57
N GLY A 278 -22.57 -2.69 -9.86
CA GLY A 278 -23.49 -1.71 -10.43
C GLY A 278 -23.77 -0.50 -9.54
N LEU A 279 -23.75 -0.66 -8.21
CA LEU A 279 -23.85 0.45 -7.26
C LEU A 279 -22.61 1.34 -7.29
N ILE A 280 -21.41 0.76 -7.40
CA ILE A 280 -20.18 1.53 -7.54
C ILE A 280 -20.12 2.21 -8.92
N ASP A 281 -20.57 1.56 -10.00
CA ASP A 281 -20.70 2.20 -11.32
C ASP A 281 -21.63 3.41 -11.28
N SER A 282 -22.77 3.27 -10.59
CA SER A 282 -23.70 4.39 -10.38
C SER A 282 -23.05 5.51 -9.57
N ALA A 283 -22.26 5.19 -8.54
CA ALA A 283 -21.55 6.18 -7.74
C ALA A 283 -20.48 6.92 -8.56
N ARG A 284 -19.72 6.20 -9.41
CA ARG A 284 -18.76 6.81 -10.36
C ARG A 284 -19.46 7.78 -11.32
N ALA A 285 -20.59 7.39 -11.89
CA ALA A 285 -21.35 8.20 -12.84
C ALA A 285 -22.01 9.45 -12.20
N GLN A 286 -22.28 9.40 -10.90
CA GLN A 286 -22.96 10.47 -10.16
C GLN A 286 -22.02 11.33 -9.29
N LEU A 287 -20.72 11.06 -9.32
CA LEU A 287 -19.77 11.83 -8.52
C LEU A 287 -19.71 13.28 -9.02
N ASP A 288 -20.21 14.19 -8.20
CA ASP A 288 -20.15 15.63 -8.40
C ASP A 288 -19.05 16.22 -7.51
N PRO A 289 -18.02 16.89 -8.07
CA PRO A 289 -16.95 17.52 -7.30
C PRO A 289 -17.42 18.53 -6.25
N THR A 290 -18.59 19.14 -6.46
CA THR A 290 -19.18 20.13 -5.55
C THR A 290 -20.18 19.52 -4.56
N ARG A 291 -20.64 18.30 -4.82
CA ARG A 291 -21.59 17.56 -3.97
C ARG A 291 -21.23 16.06 -3.86
N PRO A 292 -20.05 15.72 -3.31
CA PRO A 292 -19.61 14.33 -3.18
C PRO A 292 -20.51 13.52 -2.22
N ASP A 293 -21.27 14.18 -1.36
CA ASP A 293 -22.24 13.55 -0.44
C ASP A 293 -23.41 12.88 -1.18
N ALA A 294 -23.71 13.31 -2.41
CA ALA A 294 -24.79 12.75 -3.22
C ALA A 294 -24.65 11.24 -3.47
N ILE A 295 -23.41 10.72 -3.46
CA ILE A 295 -23.14 9.29 -3.68
C ILE A 295 -23.11 8.46 -2.39
N ALA A 296 -23.13 9.07 -1.21
CA ALA A 296 -23.07 8.34 0.06
C ALA A 296 -24.18 7.27 0.21
N PRO A 297 -25.44 7.49 -0.21
CA PRO A 297 -26.47 6.45 -0.18
C PRO A 297 -26.20 5.26 -1.13
N LEU A 298 -25.47 5.48 -2.23
CA LEU A 298 -25.03 4.39 -3.12
C LEU A 298 -23.93 3.56 -2.44
N LEU A 299 -22.95 4.22 -1.83
CA LEU A 299 -21.84 3.55 -1.13
C LEU A 299 -22.33 2.77 0.10
N ALA A 300 -23.28 3.31 0.86
CA ALA A 300 -23.89 2.61 1.99
C ALA A 300 -24.62 1.32 1.56
N ARG A 301 -25.33 1.37 0.43
CA ARG A 301 -25.94 0.16 -0.17
C ARG A 301 -24.87 -0.81 -0.67
N ALA A 302 -23.83 -0.30 -1.33
CA ALA A 302 -22.74 -1.10 -1.85
C ALA A 302 -22.03 -1.86 -0.72
N LEU A 303 -21.85 -1.22 0.44
CA LEU A 303 -21.22 -1.83 1.61
C LEU A 303 -22.03 -3.00 2.16
N ARG A 304 -23.37 -2.88 2.19
CA ARG A 304 -24.26 -4.01 2.51
C ARG A 304 -24.15 -5.15 1.51
N GLU A 305 -24.16 -4.83 0.22
CA GLU A 305 -24.07 -5.83 -0.85
C GLU A 305 -22.72 -6.55 -0.85
N LEU A 306 -21.62 -5.85 -0.53
CA LEU A 306 -20.30 -6.44 -0.41
C LEU A 306 -20.23 -7.40 0.79
N GLY A 307 -20.68 -6.97 1.97
CA GLY A 307 -20.56 -7.73 3.22
C GLY A 307 -19.09 -8.10 3.52
N ALA A 308 -18.86 -9.24 4.16
CA ALA A 308 -17.52 -9.70 4.54
C ALA A 308 -16.74 -10.45 3.42
N THR A 309 -17.08 -10.18 2.15
CA THR A 309 -16.52 -10.94 1.00
C THR A 309 -15.03 -10.69 0.82
N ASP A 310 -14.59 -9.45 0.98
CA ASP A 310 -13.19 -9.05 0.87
C ASP A 310 -12.92 -7.88 1.82
N SER A 311 -12.05 -8.10 2.81
CA SER A 311 -11.75 -7.09 3.83
C SER A 311 -11.06 -5.85 3.27
N GLY A 312 -10.31 -5.98 2.17
CA GLY A 312 -9.64 -4.85 1.51
C GLY A 312 -10.63 -3.91 0.82
N GLN A 313 -11.57 -4.47 0.04
CA GLN A 313 -12.66 -3.71 -0.56
C GLN A 313 -13.61 -3.16 0.49
N GLN A 314 -13.84 -3.88 1.59
CA GLN A 314 -14.66 -3.39 2.69
C GLN A 314 -14.05 -2.14 3.32
N ALA A 315 -12.77 -2.18 3.71
CA ALA A 315 -12.08 -1.04 4.30
C ALA A 315 -12.07 0.18 3.34
N MET A 316 -11.73 -0.03 2.06
CA MET A 316 -11.74 1.03 1.05
C MET A 316 -13.13 1.64 0.84
N LEU A 317 -14.18 0.83 0.92
CA LEU A 317 -15.56 1.29 0.78
C LEU A 317 -16.07 2.02 2.03
N GLU A 318 -15.63 1.60 3.22
CA GLU A 318 -15.89 2.29 4.47
C GLU A 318 -15.24 3.69 4.47
N GLU A 319 -13.98 3.78 4.05
CA GLU A 319 -13.27 5.04 3.86
C GLU A 319 -13.93 5.93 2.79
N ALA A 320 -14.31 5.36 1.64
CA ALA A 320 -14.99 6.10 0.59
C ALA A 320 -16.37 6.62 1.03
N LEU A 321 -17.14 5.83 1.80
CA LEU A 321 -18.41 6.27 2.38
C LEU A 321 -18.20 7.40 3.40
N ALA A 322 -17.20 7.28 4.27
CA ALA A 322 -16.86 8.33 5.23
C ALA A 322 -16.44 9.62 4.53
N ALA A 323 -15.57 9.55 3.52
CA ALA A 323 -15.11 10.68 2.74
C ALA A 323 -16.26 11.36 1.98
N ALA A 324 -17.12 10.58 1.32
CA ALA A 324 -18.32 11.09 0.64
C ALA A 324 -19.27 11.78 1.63
N ALA A 325 -19.47 11.20 2.81
CA ALA A 325 -20.35 11.75 3.84
C ALA A 325 -19.76 12.95 4.62
N GLY A 326 -18.53 13.37 4.32
CA GLY A 326 -17.88 14.48 5.03
C GLY A 326 -17.43 14.11 6.44
N VAL A 327 -17.09 12.85 6.70
CA VAL A 327 -16.62 12.39 8.01
C VAL A 327 -15.10 12.32 8.02
N VAL A 328 -14.48 13.05 8.94
CA VAL A 328 -13.02 13.06 9.15
C VAL A 328 -12.72 12.53 10.54
N ILE A 329 -11.75 11.63 10.66
CA ILE A 329 -11.25 11.12 11.94
C ILE A 329 -9.80 11.55 12.13
N ASP A 330 -9.43 11.89 13.37
CA ASP A 330 -8.06 12.19 13.72
C ASP A 330 -7.67 11.67 15.11
N GLY A 331 -6.39 11.35 15.28
CA GLY A 331 -5.82 10.90 16.55
C GLY A 331 -4.41 11.46 16.70
N PHE A 332 -4.14 12.12 17.82
CA PHE A 332 -2.81 12.65 18.10
C PHE A 332 -2.42 12.54 19.57
N ALA A 333 -1.12 12.38 19.81
CA ALA A 333 -0.49 12.37 21.12
C ALA A 333 0.23 13.70 21.38
N ASP A 334 0.39 14.05 22.65
CA ASP A 334 1.14 15.23 23.10
C ASP A 334 2.67 15.00 23.19
N ASP A 335 3.12 13.75 23.07
CA ASP A 335 4.54 13.38 22.91
C ASP A 335 4.69 12.31 21.81
N GLY A 336 5.84 12.34 21.11
CA GLY A 336 6.23 11.38 20.07
C GLY A 336 7.42 10.50 20.44
N ILE A 337 8.09 10.77 21.57
CA ILE A 337 9.15 9.91 22.08
C ILE A 337 8.83 9.57 23.53
N VAL A 338 8.41 8.33 23.76
CA VAL A 338 7.95 7.89 25.07
C VAL A 338 8.90 6.87 25.69
N ILE A 339 9.06 6.91 27.02
CA ILE A 339 9.89 5.97 27.79
C ILE A 339 9.04 4.99 28.62
N PRO A 340 9.61 3.84 29.05
CA PRO A 340 8.89 2.89 29.90
C PRO A 340 8.31 3.54 31.17
N GLY A 341 7.03 3.27 31.45
CA GLY A 341 6.30 3.82 32.59
C GLY A 341 5.73 5.23 32.38
N GLU A 342 6.06 5.90 31.28
CA GLU A 342 5.55 7.24 30.97
C GLU A 342 4.05 7.22 30.65
N ARG A 343 3.36 8.29 31.05
CA ARG A 343 1.95 8.52 30.76
C ARG A 343 1.82 9.64 29.75
N VAL A 344 1.19 9.34 28.62
CA VAL A 344 0.98 10.27 27.49
C VAL A 344 -0.50 10.49 27.27
N GLN A 345 -0.88 11.70 26.89
CA GLN A 345 -2.26 12.02 26.55
C GLN A 345 -2.50 11.84 25.06
N VAL A 346 -3.54 11.07 24.73
CA VAL A 346 -4.00 10.90 23.35
C VAL A 346 -5.36 11.56 23.21
N GLU A 347 -5.49 12.46 22.25
CA GLU A 347 -6.78 13.03 21.86
C GLU A 347 -7.19 12.47 20.51
N THR A 348 -8.46 12.08 20.44
CA THR A 348 -9.11 11.60 19.23
C THR A 348 -10.27 12.49 18.88
N SER A 349 -10.56 12.60 17.59
CA SER A 349 -11.68 13.40 17.12
C SER A 349 -12.38 12.79 15.91
N VAL A 350 -13.68 13.05 15.82
CA VAL A 350 -14.55 12.73 14.70
C VAL A 350 -15.28 14.01 14.32
N TRP A 351 -15.00 14.53 13.12
CA TRP A 351 -15.61 15.73 12.58
C TRP A 351 -16.67 15.36 11.55
N ASN A 352 -17.90 15.85 11.73
CA ASN A 352 -18.96 15.72 10.73
C ASN A 352 -19.10 17.03 9.96
N THR A 353 -18.63 17.07 8.72
CA THR A 353 -18.79 18.23 7.82
C THR A 353 -20.04 18.15 6.95
N GLY A 354 -20.59 16.95 6.79
CA GLY A 354 -21.71 16.67 5.90
C GLY A 354 -23.08 16.79 6.55
N ASP A 355 -24.11 16.60 5.72
CA ASP A 355 -25.52 16.61 6.14
C ASP A 355 -26.00 15.24 6.66
N ALA A 356 -25.19 14.19 6.50
CA ALA A 356 -25.54 12.87 6.98
C ALA A 356 -25.61 12.85 8.52
N ARG A 357 -26.66 12.23 9.06
CA ARG A 357 -26.74 11.93 10.49
C ARG A 357 -25.65 10.93 10.85
N LEU A 358 -24.69 11.38 11.66
CA LEU A 358 -23.59 10.58 12.17
C LEU A 358 -23.90 10.12 13.60
N THR A 359 -24.04 8.82 13.80
CA THR A 359 -24.11 8.23 15.15
C THR A 359 -22.74 7.65 15.47
N LEU A 360 -22.14 8.10 16.56
CA LEU A 360 -20.85 7.61 17.03
C LEU A 360 -21.10 6.53 18.08
N ASP A 361 -20.71 5.30 17.77
CA ASP A 361 -20.94 4.12 18.62
C ASP A 361 -19.77 3.90 19.58
N GLY A 362 -18.55 4.24 19.16
CA GLY A 362 -17.39 4.21 20.04
C GLY A 362 -16.09 4.66 19.38
N ILE A 363 -15.18 5.19 20.19
CA ILE A 363 -13.77 5.38 19.84
C ILE A 363 -12.93 4.54 20.80
N GLU A 364 -12.05 3.71 20.27
CA GLU A 364 -11.15 2.84 21.03
C GLU A 364 -9.71 3.05 20.57
N LEU A 365 -8.76 2.89 21.49
CA LEU A 365 -7.34 2.83 21.15
C LEU A 365 -6.87 1.39 21.33
N SER A 366 -6.18 0.88 20.32
CA SER A 366 -5.31 -0.28 20.47
C SER A 366 -3.93 0.19 20.87
N ALA A 367 -3.29 -0.53 21.79
CA ALA A 367 -1.94 -0.27 22.28
C ALA A 367 -1.20 -1.61 22.46
N PRO A 368 0.14 -1.61 22.56
CA PRO A 368 0.90 -2.85 22.77
C PRO A 368 0.50 -3.54 24.08
N VAL A 369 0.72 -4.86 24.14
CA VAL A 369 0.44 -5.67 25.35
C VAL A 369 1.18 -5.08 26.56
N GLY A 370 0.49 -4.99 27.69
CA GLY A 370 1.02 -4.44 28.94
C GLY A 370 0.84 -2.93 29.10
N TRP A 371 0.58 -2.19 28.01
CA TRP A 371 0.25 -0.78 28.09
C TRP A 371 -1.15 -0.60 28.64
N LYS A 372 -1.36 0.46 29.44
CA LYS A 372 -2.68 0.78 30.01
C LYS A 372 -3.31 1.93 29.23
N VAL A 373 -4.56 1.74 28.82
CA VAL A 373 -5.36 2.77 28.14
C VAL A 373 -6.54 3.14 29.03
N GLU A 374 -6.58 4.39 29.47
CA GLU A 374 -7.63 4.94 30.32
C GLU A 374 -8.45 5.97 29.55
N ARG A 375 -9.78 5.89 29.61
CA ARG A 375 -10.69 6.90 29.03
C ARG A 375 -10.84 8.05 30.02
N LEU A 376 -10.58 9.28 29.59
CA LEU A 376 -10.60 10.45 30.49
C LEU A 376 -11.92 11.20 30.47
N ASP A 377 -12.71 11.07 29.41
CA ASP A 377 -13.99 11.73 29.26
C ASP A 377 -15.05 10.86 28.56
N ALA A 378 -16.28 11.34 28.68
CA ALA A 378 -17.43 10.80 27.96
C ALA A 378 -17.43 11.29 26.51
N MET A 379 -17.94 10.44 25.63
CA MET A 379 -18.07 10.72 24.21
C MET A 379 -19.47 11.30 23.91
N SER A 380 -19.54 12.28 23.01
CA SER A 380 -20.83 12.81 22.52
C SER A 380 -21.31 12.03 21.29
N SER A 381 -22.62 11.74 21.26
CA SER A 381 -23.29 11.09 20.13
C SER A 381 -24.79 11.46 20.16
N PRO A 382 -25.45 11.75 19.03
CA PRO A 382 -24.91 11.83 17.67
C PRO A 382 -23.90 12.98 17.52
N VAL A 383 -23.20 13.04 16.38
CA VAL A 383 -22.29 14.14 16.02
C VAL A 383 -23.00 15.04 15.00
N PRO A 384 -23.56 16.19 15.42
CA PRO A 384 -24.25 17.10 14.50
C PRO A 384 -23.34 17.62 13.39
N ARG A 385 -23.96 18.05 12.28
CA ARG A 385 -23.25 18.73 11.19
C ARG A 385 -22.45 19.93 11.72
N GLY A 386 -21.24 20.08 11.22
CA GLY A 386 -20.30 21.14 11.55
C GLY A 386 -19.61 20.98 12.91
N THR A 387 -19.90 19.91 13.66
CA THR A 387 -19.38 19.73 15.02
C THR A 387 -18.33 18.65 15.10
N LEU A 388 -17.48 18.78 16.12
CA LEU A 388 -16.43 17.83 16.47
C LEU A 388 -16.86 17.04 17.71
N ALA A 389 -16.83 15.72 17.63
CA ALA A 389 -16.83 14.88 18.82
C ALA A 389 -15.38 14.52 19.16
N THR A 390 -14.96 14.81 20.40
CA THR A 390 -13.62 14.46 20.87
C THR A 390 -13.70 13.40 21.96
N ARG A 391 -12.62 12.64 22.09
CA ARG A 391 -12.41 11.71 23.20
C ARG A 391 -10.94 11.67 23.58
N ARG A 392 -10.67 11.83 24.87
CA ARG A 392 -9.32 11.84 25.43
C ARG A 392 -9.03 10.55 26.18
N PHE A 393 -7.79 10.12 26.03
CA PHE A 393 -7.23 8.95 26.67
C PHE A 393 -5.93 9.31 27.37
N ALA A 394 -5.63 8.60 28.46
CA ALA A 394 -4.28 8.48 28.95
C ALA A 394 -3.75 7.10 28.59
N VAL A 395 -2.59 7.07 27.95
CA VAL A 395 -1.88 5.85 27.60
C VAL A 395 -0.64 5.78 28.47
N THR A 396 -0.53 4.76 29.31
CA THR A 396 0.66 4.52 30.13
C THR A 396 1.47 3.39 29.51
N VAL A 397 2.71 3.72 29.14
CA VAL A 397 3.69 2.78 28.58
C VAL A 397 4.03 1.73 29.63
N ALA A 398 4.12 0.46 29.22
CA ALA A 398 4.53 -0.60 30.13
C ALA A 398 5.93 -0.32 30.73
N ALA A 399 6.15 -0.66 32.00
CA ALA A 399 7.42 -0.41 32.69
C ALA A 399 8.60 -1.22 32.10
N ASP A 400 8.30 -2.31 31.39
CA ASP A 400 9.22 -3.20 30.69
C ASP A 400 9.13 -3.05 29.16
N ALA A 401 8.54 -1.96 28.66
CA ALA A 401 8.40 -1.75 27.22
C ALA A 401 9.77 -1.76 26.52
N PRO A 402 9.96 -2.57 25.47
CA PRO A 402 11.21 -2.59 24.72
C PRO A 402 11.37 -1.29 23.92
N ARG A 403 12.61 -0.97 23.56
CA ARG A 403 12.89 0.12 22.61
C ARG A 403 12.26 -0.19 21.26
N SER A 404 11.69 0.82 20.63
CA SER A 404 11.16 0.71 19.26
C SER A 404 12.29 0.41 18.29
N GLN A 405 12.09 -0.64 17.50
CA GLN A 405 12.98 -1.05 16.41
C GLN A 405 12.16 -1.86 15.41
N ALA A 406 12.37 -1.58 14.11
CA ALA A 406 11.71 -2.28 13.01
C ALA A 406 11.77 -3.80 13.20
N TYR A 407 10.64 -4.49 12.98
CA TYR A 407 10.47 -5.89 13.35
C TYR A 407 11.54 -6.83 12.78
N PHE A 408 12.06 -6.51 11.59
CA PHE A 408 13.06 -7.31 10.89
C PHE A 408 14.49 -7.10 11.43
N LEU A 409 14.74 -6.08 12.25
CA LEU A 409 16.04 -5.79 12.86
C LEU A 409 16.16 -6.23 14.32
N ARG A 410 15.06 -6.73 14.92
CA ARG A 410 15.01 -7.14 16.33
C ARG A 410 15.88 -8.36 16.64
N ARG A 411 16.31 -9.09 15.61
CA ARG A 411 17.17 -10.25 15.72
C ARG A 411 18.30 -10.15 14.69
N PRO A 412 19.49 -10.71 14.99
CA PRO A 412 20.57 -10.80 14.02
C PRO A 412 20.15 -11.56 12.75
N LEU A 413 20.82 -11.28 11.64
CA LEU A 413 20.67 -12.05 10.40
C LEU A 413 21.05 -13.52 10.61
N VAL A 414 20.39 -14.41 9.88
CA VAL A 414 20.76 -15.82 9.72
C VAL A 414 21.29 -15.99 8.30
N GLY A 415 22.61 -15.91 8.14
CA GLY A 415 23.22 -15.77 6.81
C GLY A 415 22.81 -14.43 6.19
N ALA A 416 22.27 -14.45 4.96
CA ALA A 416 21.73 -13.26 4.29
C ALA A 416 20.19 -13.19 4.36
N LEU A 417 19.61 -13.62 5.48
CA LEU A 417 18.16 -13.58 5.72
C LEU A 417 17.86 -12.92 7.07
N TYR A 418 16.84 -12.06 7.12
CA TYR A 418 16.26 -11.57 8.36
C TYR A 418 15.61 -12.71 9.15
N ASP A 419 15.89 -12.78 10.46
CA ASP A 419 15.25 -13.77 11.33
C ASP A 419 13.85 -13.30 11.75
N TRP A 420 12.84 -13.87 11.10
CA TRP A 420 11.42 -13.64 11.44
C TRP A 420 10.88 -14.57 12.54
N SER A 421 11.74 -15.26 13.28
CA SER A 421 11.34 -16.06 14.44
C SER A 421 10.69 -15.19 15.51
N GLY A 422 9.46 -15.54 15.90
CA GLY A 422 8.65 -14.76 16.84
C GLY A 422 7.95 -13.52 16.24
N VAL A 423 8.22 -13.17 14.98
CA VAL A 423 7.49 -12.09 14.29
C VAL A 423 6.07 -12.57 13.94
N PRO A 424 5.01 -11.84 14.30
CA PRO A 424 3.64 -12.17 13.92
C PRO A 424 3.49 -12.37 12.42
N THR A 425 2.74 -13.40 12.01
CA THR A 425 2.57 -13.71 10.59
C THR A 425 2.04 -12.51 9.80
N ALA A 426 1.11 -11.73 10.36
CA ALA A 426 0.55 -10.52 9.75
C ALA A 426 1.59 -9.43 9.45
N TRP A 427 2.72 -9.39 10.15
CA TRP A 427 3.78 -8.38 9.97
C TRP A 427 4.84 -8.83 8.96
N ARG A 428 5.00 -10.14 8.78
CA ARG A 428 6.00 -10.68 7.85
C ARG A 428 5.73 -10.16 6.44
N GLY A 429 6.76 -9.54 5.87
CA GLY A 429 6.78 -9.01 4.53
C GLY A 429 6.10 -7.66 4.33
N VAL A 430 5.51 -7.03 5.36
CA VAL A 430 5.17 -5.60 5.24
C VAL A 430 6.41 -4.74 5.52
N PRO A 431 6.46 -3.47 5.06
CA PRO A 431 7.62 -2.59 5.24
C PRO A 431 8.02 -2.41 6.70
N PHE A 432 7.05 -2.07 7.55
CA PHE A 432 7.19 -1.92 9.00
C PHE A 432 6.02 -2.56 9.72
N GLU A 433 6.18 -2.84 11.01
CA GLU A 433 5.08 -3.23 11.88
C GLU A 433 4.01 -2.12 11.95
N PRO A 434 2.74 -2.46 12.26
CA PRO A 434 1.70 -1.45 12.44
C PRO A 434 2.08 -0.45 13.54
N PRO A 435 1.59 0.80 13.46
CA PRO A 435 1.80 1.79 14.50
C PRO A 435 1.41 1.25 15.88
N PRO A 436 2.20 1.54 16.94
CA PRO A 436 1.99 0.96 18.26
C PRO A 436 0.64 1.37 18.86
N VAL A 437 0.18 2.59 18.58
CA VAL A 437 -1.13 3.08 18.99
C VAL A 437 -1.96 3.42 17.76
N GLN A 438 -3.12 2.78 17.63
CA GLN A 438 -4.07 3.06 16.57
C GLN A 438 -5.45 3.31 17.16
N MET A 439 -6.12 4.31 16.62
CA MET A 439 -7.51 4.60 16.91
C MET A 439 -8.41 3.77 16.00
N THR A 440 -9.45 3.17 16.58
CA THR A 440 -10.57 2.57 15.86
C THR A 440 -11.85 3.31 16.23
N VAL A 441 -12.58 3.79 15.22
CA VAL A 441 -13.84 4.50 15.36
C VAL A 441 -14.95 3.64 14.79
N ARG A 442 -15.95 3.33 15.61
CA ARG A 442 -17.18 2.65 15.21
C ARG A 442 -18.30 3.68 15.13
N LEU A 443 -18.92 3.77 13.96
CA LEU A 443 -19.93 4.79 13.68
C LEU A 443 -20.96 4.27 12.67
N THR A 444 -22.10 4.95 12.63
CA THR A 444 -23.17 4.68 11.67
C THR A 444 -23.41 5.92 10.80
N ILE A 445 -23.26 5.76 9.49
CA ILE A 445 -23.54 6.78 8.44
C ILE A 445 -24.65 6.25 7.54
N ALA A 446 -25.70 7.06 7.31
CA ALA A 446 -26.81 6.69 6.43
C ALA A 446 -27.44 5.31 6.77
N GLY A 447 -27.51 4.97 8.06
CA GLY A 447 -28.02 3.70 8.58
C GLY A 447 -27.10 2.49 8.36
N GLN A 448 -25.88 2.70 7.88
CA GLN A 448 -24.88 1.67 7.69
C GLN A 448 -23.80 1.76 8.78
N PRO A 449 -23.48 0.68 9.51
CA PRO A 449 -22.34 0.67 10.43
C PRO A 449 -21.01 0.57 9.66
N LEU A 450 -19.99 1.25 10.18
CA LEU A 450 -18.63 1.29 9.65
C LEU A 450 -17.62 1.18 10.79
N THR A 451 -16.44 0.64 10.47
CA THR A 451 -15.27 0.70 11.34
C THR A 451 -14.14 1.40 10.61
N LEU A 452 -13.78 2.60 11.05
CA LEU A 452 -12.64 3.34 10.50
C LEU A 452 -11.45 3.22 11.45
N SER A 453 -10.24 3.15 10.92
CA SER A 453 -9.01 3.12 11.72
C SER A 453 -8.02 4.17 11.22
N ARG A 454 -7.26 4.74 12.15
CA ARG A 454 -6.18 5.69 11.86
C ARG A 454 -5.08 5.58 12.90
N GLU A 455 -3.84 5.76 12.48
CA GLU A 455 -2.70 5.89 13.36
C GLU A 455 -2.85 7.10 14.30
N VAL A 456 -2.32 6.97 15.52
CA VAL A 456 -2.13 8.12 16.41
C VAL A 456 -0.75 8.69 16.13
N VAL A 457 -0.68 9.99 15.86
CA VAL A 457 0.59 10.69 15.54
C VAL A 457 0.95 11.70 16.60
N TYR A 458 2.24 11.95 16.80
CA TYR A 458 2.68 13.12 17.54
C TYR A 458 2.42 14.38 16.72
N ARG A 459 1.70 15.35 17.31
CA ARG A 459 1.35 16.61 16.64
C ARG A 459 1.82 17.80 17.46
N TYR A 460 2.61 18.67 16.84
CA TYR A 460 3.03 19.92 17.45
C TYR A 460 3.09 21.06 16.43
N ARG A 461 3.08 22.29 16.93
CA ARG A 461 3.24 23.49 16.11
C ARG A 461 4.69 23.94 16.15
N ASP A 462 5.37 23.83 15.02
CA ASP A 462 6.64 24.49 14.77
C ASP A 462 6.40 25.93 14.30
N GLN A 463 7.18 26.89 14.81
CA GLN A 463 6.96 28.30 14.50
C GLN A 463 7.35 28.68 13.05
N GLY A 464 8.28 27.93 12.43
CA GLY A 464 8.75 28.20 11.07
C GLY A 464 8.02 27.42 9.98
N THR A 465 7.59 26.19 10.29
CA THR A 465 7.03 25.23 9.33
C THR A 465 5.55 24.88 9.56
N GLY A 466 4.96 25.35 10.66
CA GLY A 466 3.54 25.16 10.96
C GLY A 466 3.23 23.85 11.71
N GLU A 467 2.13 23.18 11.35
CA GLU A 467 1.75 21.91 11.97
C GLU A 467 2.70 20.79 11.53
N VAL A 468 3.38 20.15 12.46
CA VAL A 468 4.21 18.97 12.21
C VAL A 468 3.53 17.74 12.79
N ARG A 469 3.47 16.68 11.99
CA ARG A 469 2.88 15.38 12.36
C ARG A 469 3.89 14.27 12.16
N ARG A 470 4.19 13.50 13.20
CA ARG A 470 5.19 12.41 13.19
C ARG A 470 4.56 11.11 13.69
N PRO A 471 4.95 9.96 13.12
CA PRO A 471 4.45 8.65 13.56
C PRO A 471 4.86 8.34 14.99
#